data_AF-A0A1V2P8M0-F1
#
_entry.id   AF-A0A1V2P8M0-F1
#
_cell.length_a   1.000
_cell.length_b   1.000
_cell.length_c   1.000
_cell.angle_alpha   90.00
_cell.angle_beta   90.00
_cell.angle_gamma   90.00
#
_symmetry.space_group_name_H-M   'P 1'
#
loop_
_entity.id
_entity.type
_entity.pdbx_description
1 polymer ?
#
loop_
_entity_poly.entity_id
_entity_poly.type
_entity_poly.pdbx_seq_one_letter_code
_entity_poly.pdbx_strand_id
1 'polypeptide(L)'
;MTVVRALARPLLSVLFVVQGANQVRNPEPLVPKAQPVTDRLVPLAKRVAPAQVGDRIPDTTVNLIRLNGAAQVIGGLALATGKGRRLGAAVLAASLVPTTVAGHPFWQETDKQAKQVQRVQFMKNLGLLGGLLLAAVDTEGQPGLVWRASHGAKAAKRETKRGAKLAKRETKQLAKSARREAKLVARTAKAELPFG
;
A
#
# COMPACT_ATOMS: atom_id res chain seq x y z
N MET A 1 -4.76 -3.89 20.82
CA MET A 1 -4.19 -4.93 19.97
C MET A 1 -4.69 -6.28 20.48
N THR A 2 -5.35 -7.10 19.66
CA THR A 2 -5.76 -8.44 20.09
C THR A 2 -4.53 -9.36 20.16
N VAL A 3 -4.34 -10.08 21.26
CA VAL A 3 -3.21 -11.03 21.50
C VAL A 3 -2.99 -11.97 20.30
N VAL A 4 -4.09 -12.45 19.71
CA VAL A 4 -4.08 -13.27 18.49
C VAL A 4 -3.27 -12.64 17.35
N ARG A 5 -3.40 -11.32 17.13
CA ARG A 5 -2.68 -10.61 16.05
C ARG A 5 -1.22 -10.37 16.40
N ALA A 6 -0.91 -10.16 17.68
CA ALA A 6 0.48 -10.03 18.12
C ALA A 6 1.27 -11.33 17.90
N LEU A 7 0.60 -12.49 17.98
CA LEU A 7 1.22 -13.80 17.77
C LEU A 7 1.15 -14.27 16.30
N ALA A 8 0.05 -14.00 15.60
CA ALA A 8 -0.14 -14.49 14.23
C ALA A 8 0.87 -13.88 13.25
N ARG A 9 1.25 -12.60 13.39
CA ARG A 9 2.15 -11.95 12.42
C ARG A 9 3.59 -12.46 12.51
N PRO A 10 4.21 -12.58 13.70
CA PRO A 10 5.51 -13.22 13.83
C PRO A 10 5.48 -14.64 13.29
N LEU A 11 4.47 -15.45 13.67
CA LEU A 11 4.34 -16.83 13.20
C LEU A 11 4.24 -16.94 11.68
N LEU A 12 3.42 -16.10 11.04
CA LEU A 12 3.31 -16.08 9.58
C LEU A 12 4.63 -15.62 8.93
N SER A 13 5.35 -14.69 9.55
CA SER A 13 6.58 -14.12 9.01
C SER A 13 7.79 -15.05 9.06
N VAL A 14 7.85 -15.97 10.04
CA VAL A 14 9.03 -16.81 10.30
C VAL A 14 9.47 -17.55 9.05
N LEU A 15 8.53 -18.17 8.33
CA LEU A 15 8.85 -18.92 7.13
C LEU A 15 9.54 -18.05 6.08
N PHE A 16 9.04 -16.84 5.85
CA PHE A 16 9.59 -15.92 4.85
C PHE A 16 10.95 -15.36 5.26
N VAL A 17 11.16 -15.08 6.55
CA VAL A 17 12.45 -14.60 7.04
C VAL A 17 13.51 -15.69 6.89
N VAL A 18 13.20 -16.92 7.30
CA VAL A 18 14.14 -18.05 7.20
C VAL A 18 14.43 -18.41 5.75
N GLN A 19 13.38 -18.55 4.93
CA GLN A 19 13.52 -18.88 3.51
C GLN A 19 14.24 -17.76 2.75
N GLY A 20 13.92 -16.51 3.04
CA GLY A 20 14.54 -15.35 2.42
C GLY A 20 16.01 -15.20 2.80
N ALA A 21 16.35 -15.42 4.08
CA ALA A 21 17.75 -15.42 4.52
C ALA A 21 18.56 -16.52 3.82
N ASN A 22 17.97 -17.70 3.62
CA ASN A 22 18.63 -18.78 2.88
C ASN A 22 18.81 -18.42 1.39
N GLN A 23 17.82 -17.79 0.75
CA GLN A 23 17.94 -17.32 -0.64
C GLN A 23 19.03 -16.25 -0.82
N VAL A 24 19.23 -15.39 0.19
CA VAL A 24 20.30 -14.38 0.15
C VAL A 24 21.68 -15.02 0.33
N ARG A 25 21.79 -15.95 1.29
CA ARG A 25 23.07 -16.56 1.68
C ARG A 25 23.53 -17.66 0.72
N ASN A 26 22.61 -18.52 0.28
CA ASN A 26 22.87 -19.73 -0.51
C ASN A 26 21.88 -19.84 -1.70
N PRO A 27 21.94 -18.94 -2.69
CA PRO A 27 21.05 -18.98 -3.85
C PRO A 27 21.35 -20.12 -4.84
N GLU A 28 22.58 -20.63 -4.89
CA GLU A 28 23.08 -21.54 -5.93
C GLU A 28 22.26 -22.83 -6.06
N PRO A 29 21.85 -23.50 -4.97
CA PRO A 29 21.02 -24.71 -5.05
C PRO A 29 19.61 -24.47 -5.61
N LEU A 30 19.15 -23.22 -5.64
CA LEU A 30 17.81 -22.83 -6.09
C LEU A 30 17.78 -22.48 -7.58
N VAL A 31 18.95 -22.23 -8.19
CA VAL A 31 19.08 -21.83 -9.60
C VAL A 31 18.41 -22.81 -10.56
N PRO A 32 18.62 -24.14 -10.48
CA PRO A 32 18.02 -25.07 -11.45
C PRO A 32 16.50 -25.07 -11.43
N LYS A 33 15.90 -24.81 -10.26
CA LYS A 33 14.44 -24.73 -10.10
C LYS A 33 13.89 -23.36 -10.50
N ALA A 34 14.66 -22.30 -10.30
CA ALA A 34 14.23 -20.93 -10.58
C ALA A 34 14.36 -20.56 -12.06
N GLN A 35 15.40 -21.03 -12.75
CA GLN A 35 15.71 -20.70 -14.15
C GLN A 35 14.48 -20.72 -15.08
N PRO A 36 13.68 -21.81 -15.17
CA PRO A 36 12.56 -21.87 -16.11
C PRO A 36 11.46 -20.84 -15.84
N VAL A 37 11.31 -20.42 -14.58
CA VAL A 37 10.34 -19.40 -14.19
C VAL A 37 10.92 -18.01 -14.44
N THR A 38 12.18 -17.80 -14.08
CA THR A 38 12.89 -16.54 -14.28
C THR A 38 12.99 -16.15 -15.75
N ASP A 39 13.35 -17.10 -16.62
CA ASP A 39 13.49 -16.86 -18.07
C ASP A 39 12.19 -16.43 -18.74
N ARG A 40 11.05 -16.86 -18.18
CA ARG A 40 9.71 -16.46 -18.64
C ARG A 40 9.28 -15.12 -18.06
N LEU A 41 9.63 -14.84 -16.80
CA LEU A 41 9.16 -13.66 -16.08
C LEU A 41 10.00 -12.42 -16.31
N VAL A 42 11.33 -12.53 -16.46
CA VAL A 42 12.23 -11.38 -16.67
C VAL A 42 11.87 -10.58 -17.93
N PRO A 43 11.61 -11.21 -19.10
CA PRO A 43 11.21 -10.47 -20.29
C PRO A 43 9.86 -9.75 -20.12
N LEU A 44 8.91 -10.38 -19.40
CA LEU A 44 7.62 -9.76 -19.11
C LEU A 44 7.78 -8.58 -18.14
N ALA A 45 8.61 -8.72 -17.12
CA ALA A 45 8.92 -7.65 -16.18
C ALA A 45 9.57 -6.46 -16.90
N LYS A 46 10.54 -6.69 -17.79
CA LYS A 46 11.18 -5.62 -18.59
C LYS A 46 10.20 -4.88 -19.51
N ARG A 47 9.15 -5.55 -20.01
CA ARG A 47 8.12 -4.92 -20.86
C ARG A 47 7.15 -4.02 -20.09
N VAL A 48 6.86 -4.36 -18.84
CA VAL A 48 5.88 -3.64 -18.01
C VAL A 48 6.57 -2.61 -17.10
N ALA A 49 7.84 -2.84 -16.77
CA ALA A 49 8.62 -1.93 -15.96
C ALA A 49 8.86 -0.60 -16.71
N PRO A 50 8.76 0.55 -16.02
CA PRO A 50 9.25 1.82 -16.54
C PRO A 50 10.73 1.67 -16.96
N ALA A 51 11.15 2.37 -18.02
CA ALA A 51 12.51 2.25 -18.56
C ALA A 51 13.61 2.42 -17.47
N GLN A 52 13.35 3.24 -16.45
CA GLN A 52 14.27 3.47 -15.33
C GLN A 52 14.45 2.25 -14.39
N VAL A 53 13.49 1.32 -14.40
CA VAL A 53 13.51 0.10 -13.57
C VAL A 53 13.92 -1.11 -14.41
N GLY A 54 13.60 -1.14 -15.71
CA GLY A 54 13.96 -2.23 -16.62
C GLY A 54 15.47 -2.49 -16.68
N ASP A 55 16.27 -1.44 -16.70
CA ASP A 55 17.75 -1.52 -16.70
C ASP A 55 18.33 -1.98 -15.35
N ARG A 56 17.53 -1.92 -14.28
CA ARG A 56 17.96 -2.30 -12.93
C ARG A 56 17.55 -3.72 -12.54
N ILE A 57 16.84 -4.43 -13.42
CA ILE A 57 16.50 -5.84 -13.21
C ILE A 57 17.78 -6.67 -13.44
N PRO A 58 18.26 -7.41 -12.42
CA PRO A 58 19.45 -8.24 -12.60
C PRO A 58 19.24 -9.29 -13.69
N ASP A 59 20.22 -9.45 -14.58
CA ASP A 59 20.15 -10.41 -15.67
C ASP A 59 20.46 -11.86 -15.24
N THR A 60 21.03 -12.05 -14.04
CA THR A 60 21.39 -13.37 -13.54
C THR A 60 20.34 -13.93 -12.60
N THR A 61 19.97 -15.20 -12.78
CA THR A 61 19.03 -15.93 -11.92
C THR A 61 19.44 -15.87 -10.45
N VAL A 62 20.74 -15.97 -10.15
CA VAL A 62 21.30 -15.87 -8.80
C VAL A 62 20.93 -14.55 -8.13
N ASN A 63 21.11 -13.43 -8.83
CA ASN A 63 20.80 -12.11 -8.28
C ASN A 63 19.29 -11.90 -8.10
N LEU A 64 18.47 -12.50 -8.97
CA LEU A 64 17.01 -12.48 -8.82
C LEU A 64 16.54 -13.29 -7.62
N ILE A 65 17.15 -14.45 -7.36
CA ILE A 65 16.91 -15.23 -6.14
C ILE A 65 17.31 -14.42 -4.90
N ARG A 66 18.48 -13.79 -4.90
CA ARG A 66 18.93 -12.93 -3.79
C ARG A 66 18.00 -11.74 -3.56
N LEU A 67 17.56 -11.09 -4.64
CA LEU A 67 16.62 -9.97 -4.57
C LEU A 67 15.28 -10.40 -3.98
N ASN A 68 14.75 -11.53 -4.44
CA ASN A 68 13.53 -12.12 -3.90
C ASN A 68 13.70 -12.48 -2.42
N GLY A 69 14.83 -13.08 -2.04
CA GLY A 69 15.16 -13.39 -0.65
C GLY A 69 15.22 -12.15 0.24
N ALA A 70 15.86 -11.08 -0.23
CA ALA A 70 15.90 -9.80 0.48
C ALA A 70 14.50 -9.20 0.66
N ALA A 71 13.66 -9.25 -0.38
CA ALA A 71 12.27 -8.81 -0.31
C ALA A 71 11.46 -9.64 0.71
N GLN A 72 11.72 -10.95 0.80
CA GLN A 72 11.08 -11.82 1.79
C GLN A 72 11.51 -11.50 3.23
N VAL A 73 12.79 -11.23 3.47
CA VAL A 73 13.28 -10.83 4.80
C VAL A 73 12.70 -9.48 5.21
N ILE A 74 12.77 -8.47 4.33
CA ILE A 74 12.25 -7.13 4.62
C ILE A 74 10.73 -7.19 4.83
N GLY A 75 10.00 -7.88 3.94
CA GLY A 75 8.56 -8.06 4.04
C GLY A 75 8.15 -8.82 5.31
N GLY A 76 8.89 -9.87 5.66
CA GLY A 76 8.70 -10.65 6.88
C GLY A 76 8.90 -9.82 8.15
N LEU A 77 9.98 -9.04 8.22
CA LEU A 77 10.24 -8.14 9.34
C LEU A 77 9.20 -7.01 9.43
N ALA A 78 8.79 -6.44 8.30
CA ALA A 78 7.73 -5.44 8.23
C ALA A 78 6.38 -5.99 8.75
N LEU A 79 6.05 -7.23 8.37
CA LEU A 79 4.87 -7.94 8.84
C LEU A 79 4.96 -8.24 10.35
N ALA A 80 6.09 -8.74 10.83
CA ALA A 80 6.31 -9.10 12.23
C ALA A 80 6.27 -7.88 13.16
N THR A 81 6.97 -6.81 12.79
CA THR A 81 7.06 -5.57 13.59
C THR A 81 5.81 -4.68 13.45
N GLY A 82 4.97 -4.93 12.45
CA GLY A 82 3.78 -4.14 12.15
C GLY A 82 4.06 -2.85 11.34
N LYS A 83 5.32 -2.47 11.14
CA LYS A 83 5.70 -1.30 10.33
C LYS A 83 5.60 -1.62 8.85
N GLY A 84 4.71 -0.96 8.12
CA GLY A 84 4.51 -1.23 6.69
C GLY A 84 3.86 -2.60 6.40
N ARG A 85 3.17 -3.19 7.39
CA ARG A 85 2.56 -4.53 7.36
C ARG A 85 1.84 -4.87 6.06
N ARG A 86 1.00 -3.96 5.57
CA ARG A 86 0.18 -4.19 4.37
C ARG A 86 1.03 -4.36 3.11
N LEU A 87 2.05 -3.51 2.98
CA LEU A 87 3.01 -3.58 1.88
C LEU A 87 3.91 -4.81 2.03
N GLY A 88 4.40 -5.09 3.24
CA GLY A 88 5.18 -6.30 3.53
C GLY A 88 4.40 -7.57 3.14
N ALA A 89 3.16 -7.70 3.61
CA ALA A 89 2.29 -8.83 3.27
C ALA A 89 2.01 -8.94 1.77
N ALA A 90 1.79 -7.81 1.07
CA ALA A 90 1.58 -7.80 -0.38
C ALA A 90 2.84 -8.25 -1.14
N VAL A 91 4.03 -7.80 -0.72
CA VAL A 91 5.32 -8.22 -1.31
C VAL A 91 5.56 -9.71 -1.06
N LEU A 92 5.28 -10.20 0.15
CA LEU A 92 5.37 -11.62 0.47
C LEU A 92 4.39 -12.44 -0.38
N ALA A 93 3.15 -11.98 -0.57
CA ALA A 93 2.16 -12.66 -1.40
C ALA A 93 2.61 -12.72 -2.87
N ALA A 94 3.10 -11.60 -3.40
CA ALA A 94 3.61 -11.52 -4.77
C ALA A 94 4.84 -12.42 -4.99
N SER A 95 5.77 -12.48 -4.03
CA SER A 95 6.95 -13.35 -4.13
C SER A 95 6.63 -14.84 -3.97
N LEU A 96 5.56 -15.18 -3.25
CA LEU A 96 5.19 -16.57 -2.99
C LEU A 96 4.69 -17.30 -4.23
N VAL A 97 4.05 -16.60 -5.16
CA VAL A 97 3.51 -17.20 -6.41
C VAL A 97 4.61 -17.79 -7.29
N PRO A 98 5.60 -17.01 -7.77
CA PRO A 98 6.66 -17.55 -8.64
C PRO A 98 7.55 -18.56 -7.90
N THR A 99 7.79 -18.37 -6.60
CA THR A 99 8.59 -19.32 -5.80
C THR A 99 7.88 -20.66 -5.61
N THR A 100 6.55 -20.67 -5.51
CA THR A 100 5.77 -21.91 -5.44
C THR A 100 5.76 -22.66 -6.78
N VAL A 101 5.60 -21.94 -7.89
CA VAL A 101 5.64 -22.53 -9.24
C VAL A 101 7.01 -23.14 -9.53
N ALA A 102 8.09 -22.47 -9.14
CA ALA A 102 9.46 -22.97 -9.28
C ALA A 102 9.76 -24.15 -8.33
N GLY A 103 9.33 -24.07 -7.08
CA GLY A 103 9.73 -25.01 -6.04
C GLY A 103 8.98 -26.34 -6.05
N HIS A 104 7.70 -26.33 -6.44
CA HIS A 104 6.79 -27.47 -6.30
C HIS A 104 5.84 -27.67 -7.50
N PRO A 105 6.37 -27.91 -8.72
CA PRO A 105 5.57 -28.15 -9.90
C PRO A 105 4.97 -29.57 -9.91
N PHE A 106 4.04 -29.86 -9.00
CA PHE A 106 3.44 -31.20 -8.85
C PHE A 106 2.77 -31.72 -10.13
N TRP A 107 2.42 -30.83 -11.06
CA TRP A 107 1.85 -31.17 -12.37
C TRP A 107 2.89 -31.76 -13.35
N GLN A 108 4.18 -31.57 -13.11
CA GLN A 108 5.28 -32.13 -13.92
C GLN A 108 5.83 -33.45 -13.33
N GLU A 109 5.43 -33.80 -12.10
CA GLU A 109 5.91 -35.00 -11.43
C GLU A 109 5.20 -36.26 -11.94
N THR A 110 6.00 -37.28 -12.25
CA THR A 110 5.51 -38.55 -12.83
C THR A 110 5.35 -39.61 -11.75
N ASP A 111 6.22 -39.61 -10.74
CA ASP A 111 6.08 -40.53 -9.61
C ASP A 111 4.87 -40.18 -8.73
N LYS A 112 4.04 -41.18 -8.42
CA LYS A 112 2.79 -40.97 -7.68
C LYS A 112 3.04 -40.49 -6.25
N GLN A 113 4.08 -40.96 -5.58
CA GLN A 113 4.37 -40.58 -4.20
C GLN A 113 4.97 -39.17 -4.13
N ALA A 114 5.97 -38.87 -4.95
CA ALA A 114 6.57 -37.55 -5.07
C ALA A 114 5.53 -36.48 -5.45
N LYS A 115 4.61 -36.80 -6.36
CA LYS A 115 3.51 -35.91 -6.76
C LYS A 115 2.61 -35.52 -5.59
N GLN A 116 2.26 -36.47 -4.72
CA GLN A 116 1.45 -36.19 -3.53
C GLN A 116 2.19 -35.26 -2.57
N VAL A 117 3.48 -35.50 -2.33
CA VAL A 117 4.31 -34.65 -1.46
C VAL A 117 4.39 -33.21 -2.01
N GLN A 118 4.64 -33.05 -3.31
CA GLN A 118 4.67 -31.72 -3.93
C GLN A 118 3.31 -31.01 -3.88
N ARG A 119 2.21 -31.75 -4.08
CA ARG A 119 0.85 -31.20 -3.98
C ARG A 119 0.54 -30.68 -2.59
N VAL A 120 0.93 -31.40 -1.54
CA VAL A 120 0.76 -30.95 -0.15
C VAL A 120 1.53 -29.64 0.09
N GLN A 121 2.75 -29.54 -0.43
CA GLN A 121 3.56 -28.33 -0.26
C GLN A 121 2.97 -27.14 -1.03
N PHE A 122 2.44 -27.37 -2.23
CA PHE A 122 1.67 -26.38 -2.97
C PHE A 122 0.46 -25.88 -2.16
N MET A 123 -0.31 -26.79 -1.57
CA MET A 123 -1.48 -26.44 -0.75
C MET A 123 -1.10 -25.64 0.52
N LYS A 124 0.04 -25.96 1.15
CA LYS A 124 0.59 -25.17 2.26
C LYS A 124 0.89 -23.74 1.83
N ASN A 125 1.54 -23.57 0.68
CA ASN A 125 1.82 -22.25 0.13
C ASN A 125 0.53 -21.49 -0.23
N LEU A 126 -0.50 -22.19 -0.69
CA LEU A 126 -1.83 -21.59 -0.92
C LEU A 126 -2.47 -21.07 0.37
N GLY A 127 -2.39 -21.84 1.46
CA GLY A 127 -2.86 -21.42 2.78
C GLY A 127 -2.10 -20.20 3.30
N LEU A 128 -0.77 -20.18 3.12
CA LEU A 128 0.08 -19.04 3.46
C LEU A 128 -0.27 -17.80 2.64
N LEU A 129 -0.52 -17.97 1.34
CA LEU A 129 -0.97 -16.89 0.46
C LEU A 129 -2.29 -16.30 0.95
N GLY A 130 -3.26 -17.14 1.34
CA GLY A 130 -4.52 -16.68 1.93
C GLY A 130 -4.31 -15.83 3.19
N GLY A 131 -3.43 -16.29 4.10
CA GLY A 131 -3.07 -15.53 5.30
C GLY A 131 -2.39 -14.18 5.00
N LEU A 132 -1.51 -14.15 3.99
CA LEU A 132 -0.84 -12.93 3.55
C LEU A 132 -1.80 -11.94 2.89
N LEU A 133 -2.72 -12.42 2.03
CA LEU A 133 -3.72 -11.57 1.40
C LEU A 133 -4.63 -10.92 2.45
N LEU A 134 -5.06 -11.68 3.45
CA LEU A 134 -5.82 -11.15 4.58
C LEU A 134 -5.02 -10.08 5.33
N ALA A 135 -3.73 -10.33 5.61
CA ALA A 135 -2.85 -9.36 6.26
C ALA A 135 -2.57 -8.10 5.41
N ALA A 136 -2.63 -8.20 4.08
CA ALA A 136 -2.42 -7.07 3.16
C ALA A 136 -3.63 -6.12 3.13
N VAL A 137 -4.84 -6.64 3.28
CA VAL A 137 -6.07 -5.84 3.28
C VAL A 137 -6.51 -5.40 4.68
N ASP A 138 -6.07 -6.08 5.73
CA ASP A 138 -6.45 -5.76 7.11
C ASP A 138 -5.94 -4.38 7.54
N THR A 139 -6.85 -3.49 7.93
CA THR A 139 -6.58 -2.12 8.37
C THR A 139 -6.50 -1.97 9.89
N GLU A 140 -6.64 -3.06 10.66
CA GLU A 140 -6.52 -3.08 12.12
C GLU A 140 -7.41 -2.05 12.86
N GLY A 141 -8.50 -1.60 12.23
CA GLY A 141 -9.37 -0.56 12.77
C GLY A 141 -8.82 0.87 12.66
N GLN A 142 -7.62 1.05 12.10
CA GLN A 142 -7.15 2.39 11.74
C GLN A 142 -7.74 2.81 10.39
N PRO A 143 -8.29 4.03 10.28
CA PRO A 143 -8.78 4.51 9.00
C PRO A 143 -7.64 4.51 7.98
N GLY A 144 -7.86 3.87 6.83
CA GLY A 144 -6.87 3.77 5.77
C GLY A 144 -6.43 5.15 5.27
N LEU A 145 -5.26 5.23 4.63
CA LEU A 145 -4.72 6.46 4.03
C LEU A 145 -5.75 7.19 3.16
N VAL A 146 -6.51 6.46 2.34
CA VAL A 146 -7.59 7.01 1.51
C VAL A 146 -8.73 7.61 2.35
N TRP A 147 -9.07 6.98 3.48
CA TRP A 147 -10.05 7.53 4.41
C TRP A 147 -9.56 8.83 5.04
N ARG A 148 -8.27 8.90 5.43
CA ARG A 148 -7.67 10.13 5.98
C ARG A 148 -7.59 11.25 4.95
N ALA A 149 -7.20 10.94 3.72
CA ALA A 149 -7.17 11.91 2.61
C ALA A 149 -8.57 12.47 2.31
N SER A 150 -9.58 11.59 2.22
CA SER A 150 -10.96 12.02 1.96
C SER A 150 -11.59 12.78 3.13
N HIS A 151 -11.26 12.43 4.38
CA HIS A 151 -11.74 13.17 5.56
C HIS A 151 -11.05 14.53 5.72
N GLY A 152 -9.74 14.62 5.46
CA GLY A 152 -9.00 15.88 5.42
C GLY A 152 -9.59 16.83 4.36
N ALA A 153 -9.84 16.33 3.15
CA ALA A 153 -10.47 17.12 2.09
C ALA A 153 -11.91 17.55 2.45
N LYS A 154 -12.70 16.68 3.08
CA LYS A 154 -14.05 17.01 3.57
C LYS A 154 -14.03 18.04 4.70
N ALA A 155 -13.06 17.95 5.63
CA ALA A 155 -12.89 18.90 6.72
C ALA A 155 -12.48 20.28 6.17
N ALA A 156 -11.46 20.33 5.30
CA ALA A 156 -11.02 21.54 4.63
C ALA A 156 -12.16 22.22 3.84
N LYS A 157 -12.97 21.43 3.12
CA LYS A 157 -14.15 21.93 2.40
C LYS A 157 -15.24 22.50 3.32
N ARG A 158 -15.40 21.94 4.53
CA ARG A 158 -16.35 22.45 5.53
C ARG A 158 -15.88 23.77 6.13
N GLU A 159 -14.58 23.90 6.41
CA GLU A 159 -13.99 25.14 6.92
C GLU A 159 -14.05 26.27 5.90
N THR A 160 -13.67 26.03 4.65
CA THR A 160 -13.82 27.03 3.57
C THR A 160 -15.27 27.46 3.38
N LYS A 161 -16.23 26.51 3.40
CA LYS A 161 -17.67 26.87 3.35
C LYS A 161 -18.12 27.73 4.54
N ARG A 162 -17.58 27.49 5.74
CA ARG A 162 -17.89 28.29 6.93
C ARG A 162 -17.28 29.69 6.82
N GLY A 163 -16.00 29.79 6.44
CA GLY A 163 -15.31 31.06 6.18
C GLY A 163 -16.02 31.90 5.13
N ALA A 164 -16.40 31.31 4.00
CA ALA A 164 -17.14 32.01 2.95
C ALA A 164 -18.53 32.51 3.43
N LYS A 165 -19.23 31.75 4.28
CA LYS A 165 -20.50 32.20 4.88
C LYS A 165 -20.30 33.35 5.85
N LEU A 166 -19.24 33.33 6.65
CA LEU A 166 -18.92 34.41 7.60
C LEU A 166 -18.56 35.69 6.85
N ALA A 167 -17.66 35.61 5.86
CA ALA A 167 -17.32 36.73 4.99
C ALA A 167 -18.56 37.32 4.28
N LYS A 168 -19.47 36.47 3.79
CA LYS A 168 -20.73 36.93 3.19
C LYS A 168 -21.66 37.63 4.20
N ARG A 169 -21.63 37.23 5.47
CA ARG A 169 -22.42 37.88 6.53
C ARG A 169 -21.83 39.23 6.92
N GLU A 170 -20.52 39.30 7.11
CA GLU A 170 -19.80 40.54 7.43
C GLU A 170 -19.97 41.57 6.31
N THR A 171 -19.74 41.20 5.05
CA THR A 171 -19.97 42.08 3.89
C THR A 171 -21.41 42.59 3.82
N LYS A 172 -22.41 41.75 4.11
CA LYS A 172 -23.82 42.17 4.17
C LYS A 172 -24.11 43.13 5.33
N GLN A 173 -23.42 42.98 6.47
CA GLN A 173 -23.55 43.88 7.61
C GLN A 173 -22.89 45.23 7.31
N LEU A 174 -21.68 45.23 6.77
CA LEU A 174 -20.96 46.44 6.33
C LEU A 174 -21.74 47.21 5.25
N ALA A 175 -22.32 46.51 4.28
CA ALA A 175 -23.17 47.16 3.27
C ALA A 175 -24.42 47.80 3.89
N LYS A 176 -24.98 47.20 4.95
CA LYS A 176 -26.13 47.77 5.67
C LYS A 176 -25.74 48.98 6.51
N SER A 177 -24.60 48.96 7.20
CA SER A 177 -24.12 50.11 7.98
C SER A 177 -23.77 51.27 7.05
N ALA A 178 -23.02 51.02 5.97
CA ALA A 178 -22.69 52.04 4.97
C ALA A 178 -23.96 52.68 4.36
N ARG A 179 -25.00 51.89 4.05
CA ARG A 179 -26.30 52.43 3.59
C ARG A 179 -26.99 53.30 4.64
N ARG A 180 -26.91 52.94 5.92
CA ARG A 180 -27.49 53.73 7.02
C ARG A 180 -26.75 55.05 7.18
N GLU A 181 -25.42 55.01 7.18
CA GLU A 181 -24.56 56.20 7.24
C GLU A 181 -24.81 57.13 6.05
N ALA A 182 -24.84 56.61 4.82
CA ALA A 182 -25.15 57.41 3.63
C ALA A 182 -26.54 58.08 3.73
N LYS A 183 -27.54 57.39 4.28
CA LYS A 183 -28.88 57.95 4.49
C LYS A 183 -28.89 59.03 5.57
N LEU A 184 -28.06 58.92 6.61
CA LEU A 184 -27.91 59.95 7.64
C LEU A 184 -27.24 61.20 7.05
N VAL A 185 -26.12 61.03 6.33
CA VAL A 185 -25.41 62.13 5.65
C VAL A 185 -26.31 62.86 4.66
N ALA A 186 -27.12 62.13 3.88
CA ALA A 186 -28.07 62.75 2.97
C ALA A 186 -29.17 63.55 3.69
N ARG A 187 -29.58 63.13 4.90
CA ARG A 187 -30.57 63.85 5.71
C ARG A 187 -29.97 65.10 6.35
N THR A 188 -28.75 65.03 6.87
CA THR A 188 -28.06 66.19 7.45
C THR A 188 -27.75 67.23 6.38
N ALA A 189 -27.23 66.82 5.21
CA ALA A 189 -26.99 67.72 4.08
C ALA A 189 -28.28 68.41 3.60
N LYS A 190 -29.43 67.72 3.62
CA LYS A 190 -30.72 68.31 3.25
C LYS A 190 -31.27 69.28 4.32
N ALA A 191 -30.88 69.11 5.59
CA ALA A 191 -31.24 70.00 6.69
C ALA A 191 -30.36 71.25 6.76
N GLU A 192 -29.12 71.17 6.26
CA GLU A 192 -28.14 72.26 6.22
C GLU A 192 -28.22 73.12 4.95
N LEU A 193 -29.09 72.79 3.98
CA LEU A 193 -29.34 73.68 2.85
C LEU A 193 -30.03 74.96 3.36
N PRO A 194 -29.36 76.13 3.30
CA PRO A 194 -29.97 77.38 3.73
C PRO A 194 -31.19 77.66 2.84
N PHE A 195 -32.32 77.94 3.48
CA PHE A 195 -33.48 78.51 2.82
C PHE A 195 -33.01 79.82 2.17
N GLY A 196 -32.94 79.82 0.84
CA GLY A 196 -32.81 81.05 0.04
C GLY A 196 -34.09 81.87 0.10
#